data_AF-A0A2H9RC17-F1
#
_entry.id   AF-A0A2H9RC17-F1
#
_cell.length_a   1.000
_cell.length_b   1.000
_cell.length_c   1.000
_cell.angle_alpha   90.00
_cell.angle_beta   90.00
_cell.angle_gamma   90.00
#
_symmetry.space_group_name_H-M   'P 1'
#
loop_
_entity.id
_entity.type
_entity.pdbx_description
1 polymer ?
#
loop_
_entity_poly.entity_id
_entity_poly.type
_entity_poly.pdbx_seq_one_letter_code
_entity_poly.pdbx_strand_id
1 'polypeptide(L)' 'FSLGTVVPKHALDHVDESLFFQILDKNKMATAALLDWGGLGSHKQKIIDLLKKTDLEVIKL' A
#
# COMPACT_ATOMS: atom_id res chain seq x y z
N PHE A 1 5.84 -13.73 -4.53
CA PHE A 1 5.22 -12.48 -5.01
C PHE A 1 6.17 -11.77 -5.96
N SER A 2 5.67 -11.12 -7.01
CA SER A 2 6.44 -10.12 -7.78
C SER A 2 6.07 -8.73 -7.28
N LEU A 3 7.06 -7.85 -7.11
CA LEU A 3 6.84 -6.51 -6.57
C LEU A 3 6.64 -5.51 -7.71
N GLY A 4 5.50 -4.83 -7.73
CA GLY A 4 5.23 -3.75 -8.68
C GLY A 4 5.76 -2.39 -8.21
N THR A 5 5.40 -1.98 -7.00
CA THR A 5 5.88 -0.76 -6.36
C THR A 5 6.15 -1.02 -4.88
N VAL A 6 7.27 -0.49 -4.38
CA VAL A 6 7.66 -0.58 -2.97
C VAL A 6 7.69 0.82 -2.40
N VAL A 7 6.92 1.04 -1.33
CA VAL A 7 6.90 2.31 -0.60
C VAL A 7 7.63 2.12 0.73
N PRO A 8 8.77 2.79 0.96
CA PRO A 8 9.50 2.68 2.22
C PRO A 8 8.78 3.44 3.35
N LYS A 9 9.03 3.04 4.59
CA LYS A 9 8.39 3.61 5.80
C LYS A 9 8.40 5.14 5.84
N HIS A 10 9.54 5.76 5.56
CA HIS A 10 9.72 7.22 5.62
C HIS A 10 8.96 7.98 4.52
N ALA A 11 8.48 7.29 3.48
CA ALA A 11 7.68 7.88 2.42
C ALA A 11 6.17 7.80 2.69
N LEU A 12 5.73 7.02 3.69
CA LEU A 12 4.30 6.79 4.00
C LEU A 12 3.59 8.06 4.49
N ASP A 13 4.32 9.00 5.07
CA ASP A 13 3.81 10.33 5.44
C ASP A 13 3.23 11.05 4.21
N HIS A 14 3.89 10.90 3.06
CA HIS A 14 3.53 11.54 1.80
C HIS A 14 2.56 10.72 0.93
N VAL A 15 2.23 9.49 1.31
CA VAL A 15 1.22 8.68 0.59
C VAL A 15 -0.16 9.18 0.95
N ASP A 16 -0.71 10.08 0.14
CA ASP A 16 -2.12 10.42 0.18
C ASP A 16 -2.95 9.51 -0.75
N GLU A 17 -4.25 9.74 -0.78
CA GLU A 17 -5.17 8.96 -1.62
C GLU A 17 -4.89 9.13 -3.12
N SER A 18 -4.51 10.35 -3.56
CA SER A 18 -4.22 10.61 -4.97
C SER A 18 -3.00 9.83 -5.43
N LEU A 19 -1.90 9.90 -4.69
CA LEU A 19 -0.68 9.17 -4.98
C LEU A 19 -0.89 7.66 -4.91
N PHE A 20 -1.66 7.20 -3.92
CA PHE A 20 -2.00 5.78 -3.79
C PHE A 20 -2.72 5.25 -5.04
N PHE A 21 -3.75 5.94 -5.52
CA PHE A 21 -4.46 5.51 -6.74
C PHE A 21 -3.60 5.65 -8.00
N GLN A 22 -2.69 6.63 -8.08
CA GLN A 22 -1.72 6.70 -9.17
C GLN A 22 -0.76 5.51 -9.18
N ILE A 23 -0.32 5.04 -8.00
CA ILE A 23 0.47 3.81 -7.89
C ILE A 23 -0.35 2.63 -8.42
N LEU A 24 -1.61 2.50 -8.05
CA LEU A 24 -2.47 1.41 -8.52
C LEU A 24 -2.71 1.44 -10.02
N ASP A 25 -2.96 2.61 -10.61
CA ASP A 25 -3.14 2.74 -12.07
C ASP A 25 -1.87 2.35 -12.83
N LYS A 26 -0.68 2.58 -12.26
CA LYS A 26 0.59 2.08 -12.83
C LYS A 26 0.80 0.58 -12.61
N ASN A 27 0.07 -0.03 -11.69
CA ASN A 27 0.17 -1.44 -11.32
C ASN A 27 -1.17 -2.18 -11.58
N LYS A 28 -1.73 -2.06 -12.78
CA LYS A 28 -3.07 -2.58 -13.14
C LYS A 28 -3.28 -4.09 -12.91
N MET A 29 -2.20 -4.87 -12.84
CA MET A 29 -2.24 -6.31 -12.61
C MET A 29 -1.96 -6.69 -11.15
N ALA A 30 -1.85 -5.71 -10.24
CA ALA A 30 -1.65 -5.98 -8.83
C ALA A 30 -2.87 -6.70 -8.26
N THR A 31 -2.63 -7.84 -7.61
CA THR A 31 -3.67 -8.64 -6.96
C THR A 31 -3.60 -8.57 -5.43
N ALA A 32 -2.44 -8.19 -4.89
CA ALA A 32 -2.19 -8.15 -3.45
C ALA A 32 -1.30 -6.98 -3.06
N ALA A 33 -1.53 -6.46 -1.85
CA ALA A 33 -0.65 -5.52 -1.17
C ALA A 33 0.06 -6.23 -0.01
N LEU A 34 1.39 -6.28 -0.09
CA LEU A 34 2.23 -6.81 0.98
C LEU A 34 2.53 -5.69 1.99
N LEU A 35 2.14 -5.91 3.24
CA LEU A 35 2.33 -4.96 4.33
C LEU A 35 3.28 -5.54 5.38
N ASP A 36 4.45 -4.93 5.55
CA ASP A 36 5.27 -5.17 6.73
C ASP A 36 4.57 -4.52 7.95
N TRP A 37 3.88 -5.34 8.74
CA TRP A 37 3.07 -4.82 9.84
C TRP A 37 3.93 -4.20 10.94
N GLY A 38 5.16 -4.69 11.16
CA GLY A 38 6.10 -4.08 12.09
C GLY A 38 6.63 -2.74 11.58
N GLY A 39 6.99 -2.69 10.29
CA GLY A 39 7.58 -1.53 9.63
C GLY A 39 6.63 -0.33 9.49
N LEU A 40 5.33 -0.54 9.29
CA LEU A 40 4.37 0.55 9.05
C LEU A 40 4.25 1.56 10.20
N GLY A 41 4.51 1.17 11.46
CA GLY A 41 4.44 2.08 12.61
C GLY A 41 3.08 2.76 12.79
N SER A 42 3.06 4.10 12.89
CA SER A 42 1.84 4.91 13.02
C SER A 42 0.97 4.95 11.75
N HIS A 43 1.53 4.59 10.60
CA HIS A 43 0.84 4.66 9.29
C HIS A 43 -0.12 3.50 9.03
N LYS A 44 -0.17 2.48 9.91
CA LYS A 44 -0.97 1.26 9.72
C LYS A 44 -2.43 1.57 9.37
N GLN A 45 -3.08 2.41 10.17
CA GLN A 45 -4.49 2.71 9.99
C GLN A 45 -4.74 3.41 8.65
N LYS A 46 -3.93 4.43 8.34
CA LYS A 46 -3.97 5.17 7.07
C LYS A 46 -3.87 4.24 5.86
N ILE A 47 -2.88 3.34 5.84
CA ILE A 47 -2.66 2.41 4.72
C ILE A 47 -3.77 1.37 4.61
N ILE A 48 -4.26 0.85 5.74
CA ILE A 48 -5.39 -0.08 5.75
C ILE A 48 -6.65 0.60 5.21
N ASP A 49 -6.91 1.86 5.57
CA ASP A 49 -8.09 2.58 5.10
C ASP A 49 -8.04 2.92 3.61
N LEU A 50 -6.84 3.14 3.04
CA LEU A 50 -6.65 3.23 1.59
C LEU A 50 -6.90 1.89 0.90
N LEU A 51 -6.36 0.80 1.44
CA LEU A 51 -6.51 -0.54 0.87
C LEU A 51 -7.96 -1.05 0.90
N LYS A 52 -8.74 -0.67 1.92
CA LYS A 52 -10.19 -0.96 1.98
C LYS A 52 -11.00 -0.35 0.84
N LYS A 53 -10.46 0.67 0.14
CA LYS A 53 -11.10 1.28 -1.04
C LYS A 53 -10.79 0.51 -2.33
N THR A 54 -10.13 -0.65 -2.23
CA THR A 54 -9.65 -1.44 -3.36
C THR A 54 -9.96 -2.91 -3.15
N ASP A 55 -9.91 -3.68 -4.22
CA ASP A 55 -10.09 -5.13 -4.19
C ASP A 55 -8.76 -5.90 -3.99
N LEU A 56 -7.69 -5.20 -3.58
CA LEU A 56 -6.40 -5.84 -3.32
C LEU A 56 -6.46 -6.71 -2.07
N GLU A 57 -5.93 -7.93 -2.20
CA GLU A 57 -5.71 -8.80 -1.05
C GLU A 57 -4.64 -8.20 -0.13
N VAL A 58 -4.97 -8.00 1.15
CA VAL A 58 -4.02 -7.47 2.14
C VAL A 58 -3.28 -8.62 2.82
N ILE A 59 -2.00 -8.76 2.52
CA ILE A 59 -1.14 -9.78 3.12
C ILE A 59 -0.17 -9.10 4.09
N LYS A 60 -0.26 -9.47 5.37
CA LYS A 60 0.60 -8.93 6.43
C LYS A 60 1.80 -9.86 6.63
N LEU A 61 2.99 -9.28 6.54
CA LEU A 61 4.28 -9.91 6.84
C LEU A 61 4.73 -9.56 8.27
#